data_AF-A0A547LNG2-F1
#
_entry.id   AF-A0A547LNG2-F1
#
_cell.length_a   1.000
_cell.length_b   1.000
_cell.length_c   1.000
_cell.angle_alpha   90.00
_cell.angle_beta   90.00
_cell.angle_gamma   90.00
#
_symmetry.space_group_name_H-M   'P 1'
#
loop_
_entity.id
_entity.type
_entity.pdbx_description
1 polymer ?
#
loop_
_entity_poly.entity_id
_entity_poly.type
_entity_poly.pdbx_seq_one_letter_code
_entity_poly.pdbx_strand_id
1 'polypeptide(L)'
;MNEPLQILGDPKQGLRDILARIIRDFDSKSGAFAGLKYNSPWILATQDWAERSGHTVEELCEMISQWRISIFSGEQAGPGIVQVFEDVRSAAEEWRTETGYVDPPLPHDPEEAKFLNRKELKAHTLKAWDSLGLSTQWHHYDARDLSFSGIFEDRFGHNVRLSMTFKLAYGGPIRLFFQFPYYSEGDPRHLDLFILSGGFVRQDLRLPESPDLKWIVGKSRTNFDTIDGVLAILRAILSYLRPTLQ
;
A
#
# COMPACT_ATOMS: atom_id res chain seq x y z
N MET A 1 3.04 -38.28 19.47
CA MET A 1 1.80 -37.56 19.20
C MET A 1 1.96 -36.22 19.88
N ASN A 2 2.54 -35.25 19.17
CA ASN A 2 2.89 -33.95 19.75
C ASN A 2 1.65 -33.07 19.64
N GLU A 3 1.16 -32.60 20.78
CA GLU A 3 0.06 -31.64 20.85
C GLU A 3 0.40 -30.39 20.03
N PRO A 4 -0.54 -29.84 19.25
CA PRO A 4 -0.33 -28.55 18.64
C PRO A 4 -0.29 -27.52 19.77
N LEU A 5 0.83 -26.79 19.84
CA LEU A 5 1.06 -25.67 20.75
C LEU A 5 -0.17 -24.76 20.79
N GLN A 6 -0.92 -24.86 21.89
CA GLN A 6 -1.87 -23.84 22.33
C GLN A 6 -1.08 -22.62 22.80
N ILE A 7 -0.55 -21.85 21.86
CA ILE A 7 -0.24 -20.45 22.09
C ILE A 7 -0.58 -19.75 20.80
N LEU A 8 -1.60 -18.88 20.82
CA LEU A 8 -1.67 -17.59 20.13
C LEU A 8 -3.11 -17.08 20.34
N GLY A 9 -3.26 -15.81 20.74
CA GLY A 9 -4.57 -15.18 20.95
C GLY A 9 -5.45 -15.19 19.71
N ASP A 10 -6.58 -14.48 19.74
CA ASP A 10 -7.49 -14.35 18.60
C ASP A 10 -6.70 -14.06 17.29
N PRO A 11 -6.65 -14.99 16.31
CA PRO A 11 -5.89 -14.82 15.07
C PRO A 11 -6.30 -13.56 14.31
N LYS A 12 -7.55 -13.15 14.44
CA LYS A 12 -8.06 -11.91 13.88
C LYS A 12 -7.38 -10.70 14.52
N GLN A 13 -7.28 -10.66 15.85
CA GLN A 13 -6.56 -9.61 16.56
C GLN A 13 -5.07 -9.64 16.27
N GLY A 14 -4.45 -10.83 16.25
CA GLY A 14 -3.04 -10.97 15.89
C GLY A 14 -2.73 -10.42 14.50
N LEU A 15 -3.61 -10.63 13.52
CA LEU A 15 -3.48 -10.05 12.19
C LEU A 15 -3.62 -8.52 12.21
N ARG A 16 -4.56 -7.97 12.99
CA ARG A 16 -4.72 -6.51 13.14
C ARG A 16 -3.45 -5.87 13.66
N ASP A 17 -2.84 -6.45 14.69
CA ASP A 17 -1.61 -5.93 15.29
C ASP A 17 -0.45 -5.95 14.28
N ILE A 18 -0.37 -6.98 13.43
CA ILE A 18 0.64 -7.08 12.38
C ILE A 18 0.41 -6.04 11.29
N LEU A 19 -0.83 -5.83 10.86
CA LEU A 19 -1.16 -4.84 9.83
C LEU A 19 -0.88 -3.42 10.34
N ALA A 20 -1.21 -3.12 11.60
CA ALA A 20 -0.87 -1.87 12.25
C ALA A 20 0.66 -1.65 12.29
N ARG A 21 1.42 -2.70 12.63
CA ARG A 21 2.89 -2.64 12.61
C ARG A 21 3.46 -2.45 11.21
N ILE A 22 2.93 -3.14 10.20
CA ILE A 22 3.34 -2.97 8.80
C ILE A 22 3.15 -1.51 8.38
N ILE A 23 2.01 -0.90 8.70
CA ILE A 23 1.72 0.50 8.36
C ILE A 23 2.72 1.43 9.05
N ARG A 24 2.94 1.27 10.36
CA ARG A 24 3.88 2.10 11.13
C ARG A 24 5.32 1.99 10.61
N ASP A 25 5.78 0.77 10.37
CA ASP A 25 7.14 0.52 9.91
C ASP A 25 7.32 1.00 8.45
N PHE A 26 6.28 0.89 7.62
CA PHE A 26 6.27 1.43 6.25
C PHE A 26 6.37 2.96 6.24
N ASP A 27 5.61 3.64 7.09
CA ASP A 27 5.58 5.11 7.10
C ASP A 27 6.91 5.69 7.59
N SER A 28 7.45 5.09 8.65
CA SER A 28 8.70 5.49 9.28
C SER A 28 9.96 4.97 8.59
N LYS A 29 9.82 4.17 7.53
CA LYS A 29 10.94 3.47 6.85
C LYS A 29 11.80 2.68 7.83
N SER A 30 11.17 1.95 8.74
CA SER A 30 11.81 1.17 9.78
C SER A 30 11.49 -0.33 9.64
N GLY A 31 11.97 -1.14 10.57
CA GLY A 31 11.77 -2.59 10.54
C GLY A 31 12.25 -3.22 9.23
N ALA A 32 11.42 -4.05 8.59
CA ALA A 32 11.75 -4.70 7.32
C ALA A 32 11.75 -3.73 6.12
N PHE A 33 11.25 -2.50 6.29
CA PHE A 33 11.27 -1.47 5.26
C PHE A 33 12.51 -0.56 5.33
N ALA A 34 13.35 -0.74 6.36
CA ALA A 34 14.57 0.03 6.52
C ALA A 34 15.51 -0.13 5.30
N GLY A 35 16.02 1.00 4.80
CA GLY A 35 16.92 1.04 3.65
C GLY A 35 16.26 0.86 2.28
N LEU A 36 14.94 0.60 2.22
CA LEU A 36 14.23 0.55 0.95
C LEU A 36 14.00 1.96 0.39
N LYS A 37 14.10 2.10 -0.94
CA LYS A 37 13.89 3.37 -1.65
C LYS A 37 12.45 3.47 -2.14
N TYR A 38 11.63 4.23 -1.42
CA TYR A 38 10.27 4.60 -1.80
C TYR A 38 9.86 5.91 -1.10
N ASN A 39 8.76 6.52 -1.54
CA ASN A 39 8.17 7.65 -0.85
C ASN A 39 7.15 7.17 0.18
N SER A 40 7.34 7.59 1.43
CA SER A 40 6.41 7.31 2.53
C SER A 40 5.15 8.18 2.35
N PRO A 41 3.98 7.75 2.86
CA PRO A 41 2.78 8.58 2.92
C PRO A 41 2.98 9.91 3.65
N TRP A 42 4.00 9.98 4.52
CA TRP A 42 4.38 11.22 5.21
C TRP A 42 4.80 12.36 4.28
N ILE A 43 5.05 12.14 2.99
CA ILE A 43 5.23 13.27 2.05
C ILE A 43 3.98 14.15 1.91
N LEU A 44 2.80 13.65 2.34
CA LEU A 44 1.57 14.45 2.44
C LEU A 44 1.61 15.46 3.60
N ALA A 45 2.43 15.20 4.63
CA ALA A 45 2.64 16.10 5.76
C ALA A 45 3.66 17.18 5.37
N THR A 46 3.22 18.15 4.57
CA THR A 46 4.07 19.28 4.16
C THR A 46 4.01 20.39 5.19
N GLN A 47 5.04 21.25 5.20
CA GLN A 47 5.06 22.45 6.03
C GLN A 47 3.87 23.39 5.72
N ASP A 48 3.47 23.50 4.45
CA ASP A 48 2.31 24.31 4.03
C ASP A 48 1.01 23.77 4.63
N TRP A 49 0.79 22.45 4.62
CA TRP A 49 -0.40 21.86 5.25
C TRP A 49 -0.38 21.98 6.77
N ALA A 50 0.79 21.85 7.38
CA ALA A 50 0.97 22.04 8.82
C ALA A 50 0.60 23.48 9.23
N GLU A 51 1.16 24.49 8.54
CA GLU A 51 0.89 25.90 8.82
C GLU A 51 -0.57 26.28 8.58
N ARG A 52 -1.17 25.84 7.47
CA ARG A 52 -2.58 26.15 7.15
C ARG A 52 -3.57 25.53 8.12
N SER A 53 -3.25 24.38 8.69
CA SER A 53 -4.11 23.68 9.66
C SER A 53 -3.81 24.04 11.11
N GLY A 54 -2.77 24.82 11.38
CA GLY A 54 -2.38 25.19 12.75
C GLY A 54 -1.67 24.08 13.53
N HIS A 55 -1.01 23.16 12.82
CA HIS A 55 -0.32 22.00 13.37
C HIS A 55 1.16 21.95 12.97
N THR A 56 1.86 20.94 13.49
CA THR A 56 3.24 20.60 13.13
C THR A 56 3.28 19.50 12.09
N VAL A 57 4.39 19.40 11.34
CA VAL A 57 4.60 18.31 10.38
C VAL A 57 4.56 16.94 11.08
N GLU A 58 5.09 16.86 12.29
CA GLU A 58 5.08 15.65 13.11
C GLU A 58 3.66 15.21 13.50
N GLU A 59 2.78 16.15 13.87
CA GLU A 59 1.36 15.85 14.14
C GLU A 59 0.63 15.36 12.89
N LEU A 60 0.93 15.93 11.72
CA LEU A 60 0.39 15.45 10.44
C LEU A 60 0.90 14.04 10.10
N CYS A 61 2.19 13.76 10.31
CA CYS A 61 2.76 12.42 10.10
C CYS A 61 2.07 11.38 10.99
N GLU A 62 1.93 11.68 12.28
CA GLU A 62 1.24 10.81 13.24
C GLU A 62 -0.23 10.61 12.86
N MET A 63 -0.93 11.69 12.48
CA MET A 63 -2.31 11.62 12.01
C MET A 63 -2.45 10.70 10.78
N ILE A 64 -1.58 10.83 9.77
CA ILE A 64 -1.60 9.98 8.57
C ILE A 64 -1.43 8.50 8.96
N SER A 65 -0.47 8.19 9.83
CA SER A 65 -0.20 6.83 10.26
C SER A 65 -1.36 6.26 11.09
N GLN A 66 -1.85 6.99 12.09
CA GLN A 66 -2.92 6.54 12.98
C GLN A 66 -4.26 6.42 12.26
N TRP A 67 -4.58 7.34 11.34
CA TRP A 67 -5.78 7.23 10.52
C TRP A 67 -5.79 5.93 9.73
N ARG A 68 -4.65 5.57 9.13
CA ARG A 68 -4.51 4.32 8.38
C ARG A 68 -4.54 3.10 9.28
N ILE A 69 -3.89 3.14 10.43
CA ILE A 69 -3.94 2.06 11.42
C ILE A 69 -5.37 1.83 11.91
N SER A 70 -6.19 2.88 12.08
CA SER A 70 -7.58 2.77 12.53
C SER A 70 -8.46 1.93 11.59
N ILE A 71 -8.20 2.00 10.27
CA ILE A 71 -8.87 1.18 9.24
C ILE A 71 -8.64 -0.32 9.50
N PHE A 72 -7.47 -0.69 10.01
CA PHE A 72 -7.10 -2.11 10.18
C PHE A 72 -7.28 -2.62 11.61
N SER A 73 -7.09 -1.78 12.61
CA SER A 73 -7.20 -2.15 14.02
C SER A 73 -8.63 -2.45 14.46
N GLY A 74 -9.63 -1.90 13.76
CA GLY A 74 -11.02 -1.95 14.20
C GLY A 74 -11.32 -1.04 15.40
N GLU A 75 -10.35 -0.19 15.77
CA GLU A 75 -10.48 0.85 16.78
C GLU A 75 -10.60 2.21 16.08
N GLN A 76 -11.40 3.11 16.66
CA GLN A 76 -11.46 4.49 16.16
C GLN A 76 -10.16 5.22 16.48
N ALA A 77 -9.73 6.09 15.57
CA ALA A 77 -8.66 7.03 15.86
C ALA A 77 -9.01 7.87 17.11
N GLY A 78 -8.02 8.15 17.95
CA GLY A 78 -8.23 8.94 19.16
C GLY A 78 -8.74 10.36 18.85
N PRO A 79 -9.46 11.02 19.78
CA PRO A 79 -10.06 12.33 19.53
C PRO A 79 -9.07 13.40 19.02
N GLY A 80 -7.83 13.38 19.50
CA GLY A 80 -6.78 14.30 19.02
C GLY A 80 -6.41 14.06 17.55
N ILE A 81 -6.33 12.81 17.11
CA ILE A 81 -6.05 12.47 15.72
C ILE A 81 -7.22 12.88 14.82
N VAL A 82 -8.46 12.66 15.29
CA VAL A 82 -9.66 13.09 14.58
C VAL A 82 -9.68 14.61 14.42
N GLN A 83 -9.30 15.37 15.47
CA GLN A 83 -9.23 16.82 15.39
C GLN A 83 -8.21 17.28 14.33
N VAL A 84 -6.97 16.77 14.38
CA VAL A 84 -5.93 17.11 13.38
C VAL A 84 -6.39 16.77 11.97
N PHE A 85 -7.04 15.61 11.78
CA PHE A 85 -7.58 15.21 10.49
C PHE A 85 -8.62 16.22 9.97
N GLU A 86 -9.55 16.64 10.82
CA GLU A 86 -10.61 17.58 10.47
C GLU A 86 -10.08 18.98 10.16
N ASP A 87 -9.08 19.45 10.92
CA ASP A 87 -8.43 20.75 10.70
C ASP A 87 -7.66 20.77 9.37
N VAL A 88 -6.93 19.69 9.05
CA VAL A 88 -6.24 19.55 7.75
C VAL A 88 -7.24 19.46 6.60
N ARG A 89 -8.33 18.68 6.76
CA ARG A 89 -9.38 18.59 5.75
C ARG A 89 -10.03 19.95 5.47
N SER A 90 -10.34 20.70 6.52
CA SER A 90 -10.93 22.04 6.42
C SER A 90 -9.97 23.01 5.72
N ALA A 91 -8.69 22.99 6.08
CA ALA A 91 -7.66 23.79 5.41
C ALA A 91 -7.52 23.44 3.91
N ALA A 92 -7.63 22.15 3.55
CA ALA A 92 -7.60 21.71 2.16
C ALA A 92 -8.82 22.19 1.37
N GLU A 93 -10.01 22.20 1.98
CA GLU A 93 -11.24 22.71 1.36
C GLU A 93 -11.20 24.23 1.15
N GLU A 94 -10.67 24.97 2.13
CA GLU A 94 -10.43 26.41 2.00
C GLU A 94 -9.44 26.68 0.86
N TRP A 95 -8.28 26.02 0.86
CA TRP A 95 -7.30 26.14 -0.21
C TRP A 95 -7.86 25.82 -1.60
N ARG A 96 -8.68 24.77 -1.72
CA ARG A 96 -9.36 24.43 -2.99
C ARG A 96 -10.27 25.56 -3.46
N THR A 97 -10.98 26.18 -2.53
CA THR A 97 -11.85 27.33 -2.81
C THR A 97 -11.04 28.56 -3.23
N GLU A 98 -9.95 28.86 -2.52
CA GLU A 98 -9.05 29.99 -2.82
C GLU A 98 -8.42 29.89 -4.21
N THR A 99 -7.98 28.69 -4.58
CA THR A 99 -7.22 28.43 -5.82
C THR A 99 -8.09 28.02 -7.00
N GLY A 100 -9.36 27.67 -6.76
CA GLY A 100 -10.22 27.05 -7.75
C GLY A 100 -9.70 25.68 -8.22
N TYR A 101 -9.01 24.94 -7.35
CA TYR A 101 -8.43 23.65 -7.72
C TYR A 101 -9.52 22.61 -8.01
N VAL A 102 -9.42 22.00 -9.20
CA VAL A 102 -10.29 20.90 -9.65
C VAL A 102 -9.42 19.69 -9.92
N ASP A 103 -9.81 18.53 -9.35
CA ASP A 103 -9.09 17.29 -9.58
C ASP A 103 -9.10 16.98 -11.10
N PRO A 104 -7.93 16.66 -11.68
CA PRO A 104 -7.88 16.30 -13.09
C PRO A 104 -8.74 15.05 -13.33
N PRO A 105 -9.48 14.96 -14.45
CA PRO A 105 -10.21 13.74 -14.79
C PRO A 105 -9.21 12.57 -14.85
N LEU A 106 -9.62 11.37 -14.44
CA LEU A 106 -8.82 10.15 -14.59
C LEU A 106 -8.51 9.95 -16.08
N PRO A 107 -7.29 10.26 -16.58
CA PRO A 107 -7.05 10.25 -18.00
C PRO A 107 -6.83 8.80 -18.44
N HIS A 108 -7.58 8.34 -19.43
CA HIS A 108 -7.08 7.31 -20.32
C HIS A 108 -6.36 8.01 -21.46
N ASP A 109 -5.04 7.95 -21.47
CA ASP A 109 -4.22 8.40 -22.59
C ASP A 109 -3.82 7.17 -23.45
N PRO A 110 -4.26 7.08 -24.71
CA PRO A 110 -3.87 6.02 -25.64
C PRO A 110 -2.35 5.93 -25.89
N GLU A 111 -1.63 7.05 -25.84
CA GLU A 111 -0.18 7.07 -25.91
C GLU A 111 0.43 6.49 -24.63
N GLU A 112 -0.23 6.68 -23.49
CA GLU A 112 0.19 6.04 -22.26
C GLU A 112 0.05 4.52 -22.27
N ALA A 113 -0.90 3.98 -23.05
CA ALA A 113 -1.15 2.55 -23.20
C ALA A 113 -0.09 1.80 -24.05
N LYS A 114 0.81 2.54 -24.74
CA LYS A 114 1.91 1.96 -25.54
C LYS A 114 3.05 1.47 -24.65
N PHE A 115 2.91 0.26 -24.12
CA PHE A 115 4.00 -0.47 -23.47
C PHE A 115 4.79 -1.28 -24.49
N LEU A 116 6.03 -0.87 -24.79
CA LEU A 116 6.90 -1.51 -25.78
C LEU A 116 7.77 -2.64 -25.20
N ASN A 117 7.91 -2.70 -23.88
CA ASN A 117 8.78 -3.61 -23.13
C ASN A 117 8.01 -4.74 -22.42
N ARG A 118 6.79 -5.05 -22.86
CA ARG A 118 5.89 -5.94 -22.08
C ARG A 118 6.43 -7.36 -21.90
N LYS A 119 7.16 -7.88 -22.89
CA LYS A 119 7.76 -9.23 -22.81
C LYS A 119 8.88 -9.25 -21.77
N GLU A 120 9.73 -8.24 -21.80
CA GLU A 120 10.82 -8.04 -20.84
C GLU A 120 10.28 -7.82 -19.44
N LEU A 121 9.24 -6.99 -19.30
CA LEU A 121 8.51 -6.77 -18.05
C LEU A 121 7.97 -8.08 -17.46
N LYS A 122 7.30 -8.90 -18.30
CA LYS A 122 6.78 -10.21 -17.88
C LYS A 122 7.91 -11.11 -17.40
N ALA A 123 8.99 -11.24 -18.17
CA ALA A 123 10.10 -12.13 -17.85
C ALA A 123 10.84 -11.69 -16.57
N HIS A 124 11.13 -10.39 -16.43
CA HIS A 124 11.77 -9.82 -15.25
C HIS A 124 10.94 -10.08 -13.99
N THR A 125 9.65 -9.75 -14.06
CA THR A 125 8.75 -9.87 -12.91
C THR A 125 8.51 -11.34 -12.54
N LEU A 126 8.30 -12.23 -13.52
CA LEU A 126 8.05 -13.65 -13.27
C LEU A 126 9.20 -14.30 -12.49
N LYS A 127 10.45 -14.05 -12.91
CA LYS A 127 11.64 -14.57 -12.22
C LYS A 127 11.67 -14.15 -10.74
N ALA A 128 11.36 -12.90 -10.46
CA ALA A 128 11.33 -12.40 -9.09
C ALA A 128 10.09 -12.92 -8.32
N TRP A 129 8.95 -13.07 -8.99
CA TRP A 129 7.71 -13.60 -8.41
C TRP A 129 7.88 -15.05 -7.94
N ASP A 130 8.52 -15.89 -8.76
CA ASP A 130 8.79 -17.29 -8.43
C ASP A 130 9.66 -17.41 -7.17
N SER A 131 10.55 -16.45 -6.93
CA SER A 131 11.42 -16.40 -5.74
C SER A 131 10.69 -16.09 -4.42
N LEU A 132 9.40 -15.70 -4.49
CA LEU A 132 8.64 -15.32 -3.32
C LEU A 132 8.21 -16.53 -2.48
N GLY A 133 8.30 -17.76 -2.98
CA GLY A 133 7.88 -18.95 -2.23
C GLY A 133 6.36 -18.99 -2.01
N LEU A 134 5.59 -18.65 -3.04
CA LEU A 134 4.13 -18.74 -3.03
C LEU A 134 3.68 -20.13 -3.53
N SER A 135 2.63 -20.68 -2.92
CA SER A 135 1.90 -21.84 -3.43
C SER A 135 0.90 -21.42 -4.51
N THR A 136 0.55 -22.35 -5.41
CA THR A 136 -0.45 -22.16 -6.47
C THR A 136 -0.27 -20.82 -7.18
N GLN A 137 0.80 -20.67 -7.95
CA GLN A 137 1.07 -19.41 -8.65
C GLN A 137 0.35 -19.39 -10.00
N TRP A 138 -0.23 -18.25 -10.36
CA TRP A 138 -0.79 -18.02 -11.68
C TRP A 138 -0.48 -16.62 -12.17
N HIS A 139 -0.48 -16.46 -13.48
CA HIS A 139 -0.29 -15.16 -14.11
C HIS A 139 -1.24 -15.02 -15.30
N HIS A 140 -1.77 -13.81 -15.45
CA HIS A 140 -2.60 -13.41 -16.58
C HIS A 140 -1.92 -12.28 -17.31
N TYR A 141 -1.93 -12.33 -18.64
CA TYR A 141 -1.27 -11.31 -19.44
C TYR A 141 -2.05 -11.05 -20.72
N ASP A 142 -2.59 -9.84 -20.82
CA ASP A 142 -3.32 -9.37 -22.00
C ASP A 142 -2.85 -7.98 -22.46
N ALA A 143 -3.61 -7.39 -23.38
CA ALA A 143 -3.27 -6.08 -23.95
C ALA A 143 -3.35 -4.92 -22.94
N ARG A 144 -4.11 -5.08 -21.86
CA ARG A 144 -4.40 -4.04 -20.86
C ARG A 144 -3.66 -4.28 -19.56
N ASP A 145 -3.54 -5.52 -19.11
CA ASP A 145 -3.06 -5.89 -17.80
C ASP A 145 -2.02 -7.01 -17.85
N LEU A 146 -1.04 -6.93 -16.95
CA LEU A 146 -0.17 -8.04 -16.59
C LEU A 146 -0.35 -8.30 -15.09
N SER A 147 -0.83 -9.47 -14.72
CA SER A 147 -1.12 -9.82 -13.33
C SER A 147 -0.36 -11.07 -12.91
N PHE A 148 0.22 -11.02 -11.72
CA PHE A 148 0.84 -12.13 -11.03
C PHE A 148 0.08 -12.39 -9.74
N SER A 149 -0.11 -13.64 -9.39
CA SER A 149 -0.85 -14.03 -8.20
C SER A 149 -0.32 -15.33 -7.62
N GLY A 150 -0.59 -15.53 -6.34
CA GLY A 150 -0.28 -16.76 -5.63
C GLY A 150 -0.89 -16.75 -4.25
N ILE A 151 -0.65 -17.82 -3.52
CA ILE A 151 -1.11 -18.01 -2.15
C ILE A 151 0.13 -18.19 -1.27
N PHE A 152 0.06 -17.76 -0.02
CA PHE A 152 1.00 -18.20 1.01
C PHE A 152 0.24 -18.50 2.29
N GLU A 153 0.83 -19.35 3.13
CA GLU A 153 0.35 -19.58 4.47
C GLU A 153 0.94 -18.50 5.38
N ASP A 154 0.07 -17.75 6.06
CA ASP A 154 0.50 -16.79 7.06
C ASP A 154 0.88 -17.46 8.39
N ARG A 155 1.35 -16.66 9.34
CA ARG A 155 1.83 -17.15 10.63
C ARG A 155 0.77 -17.79 11.52
N PHE A 156 -0.51 -17.69 11.17
CA PHE A 156 -1.60 -18.34 11.89
C PHE A 156 -2.16 -19.54 11.11
N GLY A 157 -1.51 -19.96 10.02
CA GLY A 157 -1.89 -21.14 9.25
C GLY A 157 -2.99 -20.90 8.21
N HIS A 158 -3.29 -19.65 7.85
CA HIS A 158 -4.34 -19.35 6.88
C HIS A 158 -3.77 -19.02 5.50
N ASN A 159 -4.50 -19.45 4.46
CA ASN A 159 -4.17 -19.14 3.08
C ASN A 159 -4.52 -17.69 2.74
N VAL A 160 -3.49 -16.85 2.59
CA VAL A 160 -3.61 -15.46 2.16
C VAL A 160 -3.37 -15.39 0.66
N ARG A 161 -4.31 -14.77 -0.06
CA ARG A 161 -4.14 -14.52 -1.50
C ARG A 161 -3.34 -13.24 -1.69
N LEU A 162 -2.34 -13.31 -2.57
CA LEU A 162 -1.51 -12.18 -2.95
C LEU A 162 -1.60 -11.99 -4.46
N SER A 163 -1.72 -10.74 -4.91
CA SER A 163 -1.62 -10.40 -6.33
C SER A 163 -0.94 -9.07 -6.58
N MET A 164 -0.18 -9.00 -7.67
CA MET A 164 0.40 -7.76 -8.21
C MET A 164 -0.01 -7.60 -9.67
N THR A 165 -0.53 -6.43 -10.04
CA THR A 165 -1.01 -6.14 -11.39
C THR A 165 -0.41 -4.85 -11.94
N PHE A 166 0.12 -4.89 -13.15
CA PHE A 166 0.51 -3.73 -13.94
C PHE A 166 -0.64 -3.34 -14.86
N LYS A 167 -1.16 -2.12 -14.69
CA LYS A 167 -2.25 -1.57 -15.51
C LYS A 167 -1.68 -0.89 -16.76
N LEU A 168 -1.26 -1.68 -17.74
CA LEU A 168 -0.56 -1.22 -18.94
C LEU A 168 -1.40 -0.24 -19.77
N ALA A 169 -2.72 -0.37 -19.80
CA ALA A 169 -3.61 0.56 -20.50
C ALA A 169 -3.74 1.95 -19.85
N TYR A 170 -3.15 2.14 -18.66
CA TYR A 170 -3.30 3.34 -17.83
C TYR A 170 -1.94 3.94 -17.46
N GLY A 171 -0.94 3.82 -18.34
CA GLY A 171 0.41 4.32 -18.07
C GLY A 171 1.25 3.41 -17.17
N GLY A 172 0.76 2.22 -16.82
CA GLY A 172 1.48 1.21 -16.05
C GLY A 172 1.54 1.40 -14.53
N PRO A 173 0.51 1.94 -13.84
CA PRO A 173 0.51 1.90 -12.39
C PRO A 173 0.52 0.44 -11.93
N ILE A 174 1.33 0.21 -10.90
CA ILE A 174 1.41 -1.06 -10.22
C ILE A 174 0.29 -1.09 -9.19
N ARG A 175 -0.38 -2.23 -9.04
CA ARG A 175 -1.36 -2.52 -8.00
C ARG A 175 -0.86 -3.71 -7.21
N LEU A 176 -0.95 -3.64 -5.90
CA LEU A 176 -0.61 -4.72 -4.97
C LEU A 176 -1.82 -4.98 -4.07
N PHE A 177 -2.10 -6.25 -3.80
CA PHE A 177 -3.28 -6.66 -3.04
C PHE A 177 -2.99 -7.93 -2.24
N PHE A 178 -3.23 -7.88 -0.94
CA PHE A 178 -3.28 -9.01 -0.02
C PHE A 178 -4.72 -9.20 0.44
N GLN A 179 -5.26 -10.41 0.32
CA GLN A 179 -6.61 -10.76 0.75
C GLN A 179 -6.54 -11.69 1.95
N PHE A 180 -7.16 -11.26 3.04
CA PHE A 180 -7.12 -11.98 4.32
C PHE A 180 -8.46 -12.70 4.55
N PRO A 181 -8.47 -14.02 4.79
CA PRO A 181 -9.71 -14.77 5.01
C PRO A 181 -10.41 -14.47 6.34
N TYR A 182 -9.75 -13.78 7.27
CA TYR A 182 -10.17 -13.53 8.66
C TYR A 182 -11.36 -12.60 8.83
N TYR A 183 -11.66 -11.77 7.83
CA TYR A 183 -12.62 -10.67 7.96
C TYR A 183 -13.86 -10.87 7.08
N SER A 184 -14.33 -12.11 6.93
CA SER A 184 -15.54 -12.46 6.15
C SER A 184 -16.79 -11.64 6.51
N GLU A 185 -16.83 -10.97 7.66
CA GLU A 185 -17.94 -10.12 8.15
C GLU A 185 -17.54 -8.69 8.56
N GLY A 186 -16.35 -8.20 8.21
CA GLY A 186 -15.95 -6.80 8.49
C GLY A 186 -14.71 -6.36 7.74
N ASP A 187 -14.21 -5.16 8.03
CA ASP A 187 -12.91 -4.67 7.55
C ASP A 187 -11.82 -4.88 8.62
N PRO A 188 -10.55 -5.05 8.21
CA PRO A 188 -9.99 -4.93 6.85
C PRO A 188 -9.91 -6.28 6.08
N ARG A 189 -10.72 -6.48 5.03
CA ARG A 189 -10.62 -7.74 4.21
C ARG A 189 -9.34 -7.85 3.39
N HIS A 190 -8.64 -6.74 3.19
CA HIS A 190 -7.48 -6.65 2.34
C HIS A 190 -6.54 -5.54 2.77
N LEU A 191 -5.25 -5.72 2.45
CA LEU A 191 -4.26 -4.64 2.41
C LEU A 191 -3.91 -4.43 0.95
N ASP A 192 -4.13 -3.22 0.44
CA ASP A 192 -3.75 -2.86 -0.92
C ASP A 192 -2.73 -1.72 -0.96
N LEU A 193 -2.18 -1.52 -2.15
CA LEU A 193 -1.18 -0.50 -2.41
C LEU A 193 -1.68 0.93 -2.18
N PHE A 194 -2.96 1.18 -2.42
CA PHE A 194 -3.56 2.51 -2.31
C PHE A 194 -3.74 2.91 -0.84
N ILE A 195 -4.10 1.95 0.01
CA ILE A 195 -4.00 2.09 1.46
C ILE A 195 -2.53 2.26 1.86
N LEU A 196 -1.63 1.43 1.34
CA LEU A 196 -0.22 1.45 1.73
C LEU A 196 0.48 2.78 1.42
N SER A 197 0.21 3.41 0.27
CA SER A 197 0.78 4.73 -0.09
C SER A 197 0.10 5.94 0.56
N GLY A 198 -0.98 5.75 1.33
CA GLY A 198 -1.74 6.89 1.86
C GLY A 198 -2.65 7.56 0.84
N GLY A 199 -2.95 6.88 -0.28
CA GLY A 199 -3.89 7.36 -1.28
C GLY A 199 -5.30 7.58 -0.72
N PHE A 200 -5.77 6.68 0.16
CA PHE A 200 -7.05 6.86 0.86
C PHE A 200 -7.05 8.09 1.77
N VAL A 201 -6.02 8.25 2.61
CA VAL A 201 -5.90 9.43 3.50
C VAL A 201 -5.86 10.72 2.69
N ARG A 202 -5.11 10.75 1.58
CA ARG A 202 -5.09 11.90 0.67
C ARG A 202 -6.48 12.24 0.15
N GLN A 203 -7.27 11.24 -0.24
CA GLN A 203 -8.64 11.42 -0.69
C GLN A 203 -9.56 11.94 0.42
N ASP A 204 -9.50 11.32 1.61
CA ASP A 204 -10.34 11.69 2.74
C ASP A 204 -10.05 13.12 3.23
N LEU A 205 -8.78 13.53 3.22
CA LEU A 205 -8.33 14.89 3.51
C LEU A 205 -8.55 15.89 2.36
N ARG A 206 -8.98 15.42 1.18
CA ARG A 206 -9.13 16.23 -0.03
C ARG A 206 -7.86 16.97 -0.46
N LEU A 207 -6.69 16.41 -0.17
CA LEU A 207 -5.42 16.97 -0.64
C LEU A 207 -5.28 16.83 -2.18
N PRO A 208 -4.51 17.70 -2.84
CA PRO A 208 -4.21 17.57 -4.27
C PRO A 208 -3.49 16.26 -4.59
N GLU A 209 -3.46 15.90 -5.88
CA GLU A 209 -2.71 14.72 -6.32
C GLU A 209 -1.22 14.81 -5.92
N SER A 210 -0.68 13.69 -5.41
CA SER A 210 0.75 13.52 -5.17
C SER A 210 1.28 12.40 -6.09
N PRO A 211 1.81 12.73 -7.28
CA PRO A 211 2.36 11.75 -8.21
C PRO A 211 3.50 10.93 -7.61
N ASP A 212 4.22 11.50 -6.66
CA ASP A 212 5.35 10.86 -5.96
C ASP A 212 4.94 9.63 -5.12
N LEU A 213 3.65 9.47 -4.81
CA LEU A 213 3.10 8.28 -4.16
C LEU A 213 2.70 7.17 -5.14
N LYS A 214 2.68 7.45 -6.45
CA LYS A 214 2.28 6.48 -7.48
C LYS A 214 3.49 5.64 -7.90
N TRP A 215 3.38 4.31 -7.79
CA TRP A 215 4.36 3.40 -8.39
C TRP A 215 3.96 3.09 -9.83
N ILE A 216 4.77 3.56 -10.77
CA ILE A 216 4.54 3.39 -12.21
C ILE A 216 5.69 2.59 -12.81
N VAL A 217 5.36 1.54 -13.56
CA VAL A 217 6.36 0.74 -14.26
C VAL A 217 6.97 1.52 -15.43
N GLY A 218 8.30 1.47 -15.54
CA GLY A 218 9.00 2.07 -16.66
C GLY A 218 8.62 1.41 -17.98
N LYS A 219 8.40 2.22 -19.02
CA LYS A 219 8.22 1.76 -20.41
C LYS A 219 9.52 1.37 -21.09
N SER A 220 10.66 1.73 -20.50
CA SER A 220 11.99 1.36 -20.99
C SER A 220 12.27 -0.13 -20.73
N ARG A 221 12.91 -0.79 -21.68
CA ARG A 221 13.36 -2.20 -21.52
C ARG A 221 14.46 -2.37 -20.47
N THR A 222 15.12 -1.29 -20.05
CA THR A 222 16.29 -1.33 -19.16
C THR A 222 16.03 -0.84 -17.74
N ASN A 223 14.84 -0.27 -17.47
CA ASN A 223 14.52 0.28 -16.16
C ASN A 223 13.38 -0.50 -15.52
N PHE A 224 13.71 -1.27 -14.49
CA PHE A 224 12.78 -2.02 -13.66
C PHE A 224 12.86 -1.63 -12.18
N ASP A 225 13.51 -0.50 -11.86
CA ASP A 225 13.78 -0.07 -10.48
C ASP A 225 12.49 0.05 -9.66
N THR A 226 11.42 0.61 -10.24
CA THR A 226 10.13 0.70 -9.56
C THR A 226 9.54 -0.69 -9.24
N ILE A 227 9.73 -1.66 -10.13
CA ILE A 227 9.25 -3.04 -9.94
C ILE A 227 10.04 -3.69 -8.81
N ASP A 228 11.36 -3.57 -8.86
CA ASP A 228 12.25 -4.12 -7.84
C ASP A 228 11.99 -3.48 -6.47
N GLY A 229 11.68 -2.18 -6.43
CA GLY A 229 11.23 -1.48 -5.24
C GLY A 229 9.91 -2.03 -4.69
N VAL A 230 8.89 -2.23 -5.54
CA VAL A 230 7.61 -2.83 -5.10
C VAL A 230 7.80 -4.28 -4.65
N LEU A 231 8.64 -5.06 -5.32
CA LEU A 231 8.98 -6.42 -4.91
C LEU A 231 9.75 -6.44 -3.58
N ALA A 232 10.59 -5.44 -3.30
CA ALA A 232 11.25 -5.30 -2.01
C ALA A 232 10.24 -4.96 -0.89
N ILE A 233 9.32 -4.04 -1.13
CA ILE A 233 8.19 -3.74 -0.22
C ILE A 233 7.37 -5.00 0.03
N LEU A 234 7.08 -5.76 -1.01
CA LEU A 234 6.34 -7.02 -0.90
C LEU A 234 7.07 -8.04 -0.02
N ARG A 235 8.39 -8.22 -0.22
CA ARG A 235 9.20 -9.10 0.63
C ARG A 235 9.21 -8.64 2.08
N ALA A 236 9.29 -7.33 2.32
CA ALA A 236 9.19 -6.75 3.66
C ALA A 236 7.84 -7.09 4.31
N ILE A 237 6.72 -6.88 3.62
CA ILE A 237 5.37 -7.26 4.12
C ILE A 237 5.30 -8.76 4.42
N LEU A 238 5.77 -9.61 3.50
CA LEU A 238 5.78 -11.06 3.69
C LEU A 238 6.59 -11.49 4.92
N SER A 239 7.66 -10.77 5.28
CA SER A 239 8.46 -11.08 6.47
C SER A 239 7.69 -10.89 7.79
N TYR A 240 6.69 -10.00 7.82
CA TYR A 240 5.81 -9.84 8.99
C TYR A 240 4.69 -10.89 9.02
N LEU A 241 4.16 -11.24 7.85
CA LEU A 241 2.98 -12.10 7.73
C LEU A 241 3.31 -13.59 7.79
N ARG A 242 4.53 -13.99 7.40
CA ARG A 242 4.93 -15.40 7.40
C ARG A 242 5.31 -15.89 8.80
N PRO A 243 5.19 -17.21 9.05
CA PRO A 243 5.85 -17.82 10.19
C PRO A 243 7.35 -17.50 10.15
N THR A 244 7.91 -17.00 11.25
CA THR A 244 9.35 -17.06 11.46
C THR A 244 9.70 -18.54 11.54
N LEU A 245 10.45 -19.06 10.56
CA LEU A 245 11.02 -20.39 10.65
C LEU A 245 11.77 -20.49 11.99
N GLN A 246 11.29 -21.35 12.88
CA GLN A 246 12.02 -21.74 14.09
C GLN A 246 13.08 -22.77 13.72
#